data_AF-A0A6A5RZM4-F1
#
_entry.id   AF-A0A6A5RZM4-F1
#
_cell.length_a   1.000
_cell.length_b   1.000
_cell.length_c   1.000
_cell.angle_alpha   90.00
_cell.angle_beta   90.00
_cell.angle_gamma   90.00
#
_symmetry.space_group_name_H-M   'P 1'
#
loop_
_entity.id
_entity.type
_entity.pdbx_description
1 polymer ?
#
loop_
_entity_poly.entity_id
_entity_poly.type
_entity_poly.pdbx_seq_one_letter_code
_entity_poly.pdbx_strand_id
1 'polypeptide(L)'
;SALCCMRRETKDLQQFFVCFQRLNEGAANAVFSIQPHQSVKNASGFLFVAVRDSGKIATVIPAKLVLDKVLRVSKGLPKSLRSEVIVDGFMADVRPLFVSPRTATGTNQTLEEINLEQHLMAHLPVVLFDEGMSALKTMVPAIQSLSGAAQFGILLPDMSTESGQNITFEIKPKWLAQSPAAPPDAIRCRTCALQFSRGKGIPVDYICPLRLSNEDPAADADVAHIRRWATNALSVQLRTNTNAQLPQEIALDTLVDRVVTYFTTGDGRRLLLHLKKLQATLDSEGILQRYARPRDDFNFVYDLRLAMTLRDCSLFVVVPVHDGDITSKLADLDFKSAEKIDDWRDKETTLIDEGWYT
;
A
#
# COMPACT_ATOMS: atom_id res chain seq x y z
N SER A 1 -14.50 -9.12 19.82
CA SER A 1 -14.73 -10.19 18.83
C SER A 1 -13.46 -10.38 18.01
N ALA A 2 -13.21 -11.57 17.48
CA ALA A 2 -12.04 -11.86 16.64
C ALA A 2 -12.50 -12.51 15.34
N LEU A 3 -11.86 -12.16 14.22
CA LEU A 3 -11.99 -12.91 12.99
C LEU A 3 -10.89 -13.97 12.97
N CYS A 4 -11.28 -15.21 12.71
CA CYS A 4 -10.35 -16.35 12.66
C CYS A 4 -10.44 -17.00 11.29
N CYS A 5 -9.31 -17.50 10.78
CA CYS A 5 -9.26 -18.38 9.62
C CYS A 5 -8.70 -19.73 10.07
N MET A 6 -9.43 -20.80 9.75
CA MET A 6 -9.06 -22.15 10.13
C MET A 6 -9.26 -23.12 8.97
N ARG A 7 -8.40 -24.13 8.91
CA ARG A 7 -8.58 -25.25 8.01
C ARG A 7 -9.54 -26.25 8.67
N ARG A 8 -10.49 -26.80 7.90
CA ARG A 8 -11.40 -27.85 8.37
C ARG A 8 -11.59 -28.90 7.31
N GLU A 9 -11.92 -30.10 7.78
CA GLU A 9 -12.30 -31.25 6.96
C GLU A 9 -13.71 -31.69 7.33
N THR A 10 -14.73 -31.03 6.79
CA THR A 10 -16.14 -31.38 7.04
C THR A 10 -17.01 -31.10 5.83
N LYS A 11 -17.93 -32.02 5.53
CA LYS A 11 -18.83 -31.90 4.38
C LYS A 11 -19.91 -30.85 4.61
N ASP A 12 -20.35 -30.66 5.85
CA ASP A 12 -21.50 -29.80 6.19
C ASP A 12 -21.20 -28.30 6.02
N LEU A 13 -19.92 -27.93 5.96
CA LEU A 13 -19.48 -26.53 5.83
C LEU A 13 -18.84 -26.23 4.46
N GLN A 14 -18.88 -27.15 3.50
CA GLN A 14 -18.19 -26.97 2.20
C GLN A 14 -18.61 -25.69 1.46
N GLN A 15 -19.87 -25.29 1.57
CA GLN A 15 -20.39 -24.06 0.95
C GLN A 15 -19.74 -22.76 1.49
N PHE A 16 -19.09 -22.83 2.65
CA PHE A 16 -18.38 -21.73 3.27
C PHE A 16 -16.87 -21.76 3.02
N PHE A 17 -16.37 -22.82 2.38
CA PHE A 17 -14.95 -22.98 2.17
C PHE A 17 -14.41 -22.05 1.09
N VAL A 18 -13.18 -21.62 1.33
CA VAL A 18 -12.33 -20.91 0.39
C VAL A 18 -10.99 -21.63 0.26
N CYS A 19 -10.30 -21.34 -0.84
CA CYS A 19 -8.93 -21.75 -1.09
C CYS A 19 -8.03 -20.52 -1.12
N PHE A 20 -6.77 -20.71 -0.77
CA PHE A 20 -5.74 -19.71 -0.98
C PHE A 20 -4.90 -20.09 -2.19
N GLN A 21 -4.58 -19.10 -3.02
CA GLN A 21 -3.54 -19.20 -4.04
C GLN A 21 -2.46 -18.18 -3.73
N ARG A 22 -1.19 -18.55 -3.89
CA ARG A 22 -0.08 -17.60 -3.77
C ARG A 22 -0.26 -16.49 -4.81
N LEU A 23 -0.37 -15.25 -4.35
CA LEU A 23 -0.53 -14.08 -5.21
C LEU A 23 0.81 -13.35 -5.37
N ASN A 24 1.48 -13.03 -4.28
CA ASN A 24 2.76 -12.33 -4.31
C ASN A 24 3.61 -12.64 -3.07
N GLU A 25 4.90 -12.33 -3.14
CA GLU A 25 5.86 -12.51 -2.06
C GLU A 25 6.85 -11.33 -2.03
N GLY A 26 6.76 -10.49 -1.00
CA GLY A 26 7.73 -9.42 -0.73
C GLY A 26 8.88 -9.90 0.15
N ALA A 27 9.77 -9.00 0.59
CA ALA A 27 10.88 -9.38 1.47
C ALA A 27 10.41 -9.95 2.82
N ALA A 28 9.40 -9.32 3.44
CA ALA A 28 8.93 -9.63 4.78
C ALA A 28 7.58 -10.37 4.83
N ASN A 29 6.80 -10.35 3.75
CA ASN A 29 5.41 -10.82 3.75
C ASN A 29 5.13 -11.72 2.54
N ALA A 30 4.18 -12.64 2.71
CA ALA A 30 3.52 -13.36 1.64
C ALA A 30 2.07 -12.87 1.51
N VAL A 31 1.55 -12.82 0.29
CA VAL A 31 0.17 -12.41 0.00
C VAL A 31 -0.51 -13.53 -0.78
N PHE A 32 -1.72 -13.87 -0.36
CA PHE A 32 -2.54 -14.94 -0.94
C PHE A 32 -3.87 -14.37 -1.42
N SER A 33 -4.28 -14.71 -2.64
CA SER A 33 -5.64 -14.45 -3.11
C SER A 33 -6.60 -15.47 -2.51
N ILE A 34 -7.84 -15.05 -2.28
CA ILE A 34 -8.91 -15.89 -1.75
C ILE A 34 -9.81 -16.30 -2.89
N GLN A 35 -9.96 -17.60 -3.10
CA GLN A 35 -10.75 -18.15 -4.19
C GLN A 35 -11.92 -18.99 -3.68
N PRO A 36 -13.02 -19.07 -4.44
CA PRO A 36 -14.07 -20.03 -4.15
C PRO A 36 -13.51 -21.45 -4.08
N HIS A 37 -13.97 -22.24 -3.13
CA HIS A 37 -13.62 -23.67 -3.09
C HIS A 37 -14.30 -24.40 -4.26
N GLN A 38 -13.52 -24.86 -5.23
CA GLN A 38 -14.04 -25.48 -6.46
C GLN A 38 -14.19 -27.02 -6.38
N SER A 39 -13.68 -27.66 -5.33
CA SER A 39 -13.57 -29.13 -5.29
C SER A 39 -14.62 -29.79 -4.41
N VAL A 40 -15.53 -30.54 -5.04
CA VAL A 40 -16.44 -31.47 -4.35
C VAL A 40 -15.70 -32.71 -3.82
N LYS A 41 -14.48 -32.99 -4.33
CA LYS A 41 -13.67 -34.17 -3.98
C LYS A 41 -12.76 -33.97 -2.77
N ASN A 42 -12.26 -32.74 -2.54
CA ASN A 42 -11.47 -32.41 -1.36
C ASN A 42 -12.39 -31.89 -0.26
N ALA A 43 -12.56 -32.69 0.80
CA ALA A 43 -13.34 -32.30 1.97
C ALA A 43 -12.63 -31.26 2.85
N SER A 44 -11.37 -30.90 2.56
CA SER A 44 -10.60 -29.91 3.30
C SER A 44 -10.63 -28.54 2.62
N GLY A 45 -10.95 -27.49 3.37
CA GLY A 45 -10.88 -26.09 2.92
C GLY A 45 -10.57 -25.14 4.07
N PHE A 46 -10.38 -23.86 3.75
CA PHE A 46 -10.29 -22.82 4.76
C PHE A 46 -11.66 -22.21 4.99
N LEU A 47 -11.97 -21.82 6.22
CA LEU A 47 -13.19 -21.08 6.53
C LEU A 47 -12.88 -19.95 7.50
N PHE A 48 -13.63 -18.86 7.34
CA PHE A 48 -13.55 -17.71 8.23
C PHE A 48 -14.66 -17.78 9.27
N VAL A 49 -14.32 -17.46 10.53
CA VAL A 49 -15.25 -17.47 11.67
C VAL A 49 -15.14 -16.16 12.42
N ALA A 50 -16.26 -15.49 12.67
CA ALA A 50 -16.32 -14.47 13.69
C ALA A 50 -16.56 -15.11 15.05
N VAL A 51 -15.60 -14.95 15.95
CA VAL A 51 -15.65 -15.41 17.33
C VAL A 51 -16.01 -14.25 18.25
N ARG A 52 -17.06 -14.42 19.05
CA ARG A 52 -17.61 -13.42 19.98
C ARG A 52 -17.71 -14.00 21.39
N ASP A 53 -18.04 -13.15 22.34
CA ASP A 53 -18.31 -13.51 23.74
C ASP A 53 -17.19 -14.33 24.38
N SER A 54 -15.96 -13.84 24.26
CA SER A 54 -14.74 -14.48 24.78
C SER A 54 -14.53 -15.92 24.30
N GLY A 55 -14.92 -16.22 23.06
CA GLY A 55 -14.75 -17.55 22.48
C GLY A 55 -16.01 -18.42 22.51
N LYS A 56 -17.09 -17.99 23.16
CA LYS A 56 -18.28 -18.82 23.36
C LYS A 56 -19.17 -18.94 22.12
N ILE A 57 -19.17 -17.93 21.25
CA ILE A 57 -19.98 -17.93 20.03
C ILE A 57 -19.07 -17.86 18.81
N ALA A 58 -19.24 -18.83 17.91
CA ALA A 58 -18.52 -18.91 16.64
C ALA A 58 -19.53 -18.88 15.49
N THR A 59 -19.46 -17.87 14.64
CA THR A 59 -20.33 -17.71 13.46
C THR A 59 -19.50 -17.80 12.19
N VAL A 60 -19.85 -18.74 11.31
CA VAL A 60 -19.17 -18.89 10.02
C VAL A 60 -19.47 -17.70 9.12
N ILE A 61 -18.43 -17.17 8.48
CA ILE A 61 -18.52 -16.07 7.53
C ILE A 61 -18.76 -16.65 6.12
N PRO A 62 -19.82 -16.21 5.41
CA PRO A 62 -20.02 -16.58 4.01
C PRO A 62 -18.81 -16.28 3.15
N ALA A 63 -18.38 -17.24 2.32
CA ALA A 63 -17.21 -17.11 1.45
C ALA A 63 -17.25 -15.82 0.61
N LYS A 64 -18.42 -15.48 0.06
CA LYS A 64 -18.63 -14.26 -0.75
C LYS A 64 -18.24 -12.94 -0.05
N LEU A 65 -18.18 -12.90 1.28
CA LEU A 65 -17.79 -11.70 2.04
C LEU A 65 -16.27 -11.54 2.19
N VAL A 66 -15.49 -12.51 1.73
CA VAL A 66 -14.02 -12.50 1.79
C VAL A 66 -13.37 -12.72 0.43
N LEU A 67 -14.13 -12.99 -0.64
CA LEU A 67 -13.60 -13.20 -1.99
C LEU A 67 -13.02 -11.92 -2.61
N ASP A 68 -13.42 -10.74 -2.12
CA ASP A 68 -12.89 -9.44 -2.53
C ASP A 68 -11.66 -9.02 -1.70
N LYS A 69 -11.03 -9.98 -0.99
CA LYS A 69 -9.89 -9.75 -0.11
C LYS A 69 -8.71 -10.63 -0.50
N VAL A 70 -7.52 -10.16 -0.10
CA VAL A 70 -6.29 -10.95 -0.06
C VAL A 70 -5.86 -11.14 1.39
N LEU A 71 -5.21 -12.26 1.68
CA LEU A 71 -4.58 -12.52 2.98
C LEU A 71 -3.09 -12.20 2.91
N ARG A 72 -2.66 -11.23 3.70
CA ARG A 72 -1.25 -10.92 3.96
C ARG A 72 -0.78 -11.64 5.22
N VAL A 73 0.35 -12.34 5.13
CA VAL A 73 0.97 -13.08 6.24
C VAL A 73 2.45 -12.71 6.37
N SER A 74 2.91 -12.46 7.60
CA SER A 74 4.33 -12.23 7.88
C SER A 74 5.14 -13.51 7.68
N LYS A 75 6.33 -13.40 7.10
CA LYS A 75 7.27 -14.52 6.98
C LYS A 75 7.96 -14.88 8.31
N GLY A 76 7.81 -14.06 9.35
CA GLY A 76 8.42 -14.30 10.66
C GLY A 76 9.93 -14.01 10.73
N LEU A 77 10.45 -13.16 9.84
CA LEU A 77 11.87 -12.78 9.87
C LEU A 77 12.17 -11.86 11.09
N PRO A 78 13.36 -11.95 11.71
CA PRO A 78 13.68 -11.23 12.96
C PRO A 78 13.49 -9.71 12.94
N LYS A 79 13.64 -9.07 11.77
CA LYS A 79 13.49 -7.61 11.59
C LYS A 79 12.11 -7.19 11.06
N SER A 80 11.18 -8.13 10.90
CA SER A 80 9.83 -7.86 10.42
C SER A 80 8.92 -7.58 11.61
N LEU A 81 8.05 -6.57 11.47
CA LEU A 81 7.00 -6.35 12.44
C LEU A 81 6.01 -7.53 12.44
N ARG A 82 5.46 -7.81 13.62
CA ARG A 82 4.31 -8.72 13.77
C ARG A 82 3.07 -8.07 13.18
N SER A 83 2.14 -8.88 12.66
CA SER A 83 0.92 -8.38 12.02
C SER A 83 0.07 -7.54 12.97
N GLU A 84 -0.01 -7.90 14.26
CA GLU A 84 -0.74 -7.11 15.25
C GLU A 84 -0.16 -5.70 15.41
N VAL A 85 1.18 -5.60 15.50
CA VAL A 85 1.88 -4.31 15.60
C VAL A 85 1.68 -3.47 14.34
N ILE A 86 1.62 -4.10 13.17
CA ILE A 86 1.31 -3.42 11.90
C ILE A 86 -0.13 -2.87 11.93
N VAL A 87 -1.10 -3.67 12.36
CA VAL A 87 -2.51 -3.25 12.45
C VAL A 87 -2.67 -2.12 13.46
N ASP A 88 -2.07 -2.25 14.65
CA ASP A 88 -2.14 -1.24 15.71
C ASP A 88 -1.53 0.08 15.25
N GLY A 89 -0.31 0.05 14.70
CA GLY A 89 0.35 1.25 14.19
C GLY A 89 -0.39 1.88 13.00
N PHE A 90 -0.99 1.07 12.12
CA PHE A 90 -1.83 1.60 11.06
C PHE A 90 -3.06 2.32 11.63
N MET A 91 -3.75 1.72 12.60
CA MET A 91 -4.99 2.27 13.16
C MET A 91 -4.76 3.49 14.06
N ALA A 92 -3.70 3.46 14.87
CA ALA A 92 -3.38 4.51 15.84
C ALA A 92 -2.62 5.69 15.20
N ASP A 93 -1.74 5.40 14.24
CA ASP A 93 -0.74 6.38 13.81
C ASP A 93 -0.96 6.85 12.37
N VAL A 94 -1.30 5.93 11.44
CA VAL A 94 -1.41 6.25 10.01
C VAL A 94 -2.82 6.69 9.61
N ARG A 95 -3.85 5.90 9.95
CA ARG A 95 -5.24 6.17 9.57
C ARG A 95 -5.72 7.56 9.98
N PRO A 96 -5.43 8.07 11.20
CA PRO A 96 -5.86 9.41 11.60
C PRO A 96 -5.31 10.54 10.71
N LEU A 97 -4.20 10.32 10.01
CA LEU A 97 -3.64 11.33 9.08
C LEU A 97 -4.52 11.57 7.84
N PHE A 98 -5.49 10.68 7.55
CA PHE A 98 -6.35 10.75 6.37
C PHE A 98 -7.82 11.01 6.71
N VAL A 99 -8.13 11.16 8.00
CA VAL A 99 -9.49 11.36 8.51
C VAL A 99 -9.46 12.47 9.55
N SER A 100 -9.97 13.64 9.20
CA SER A 100 -10.21 14.70 10.20
C SER A 100 -11.61 14.52 10.82
N PRO A 101 -11.75 14.46 12.16
CA PRO A 101 -13.06 14.48 12.77
C PRO A 101 -13.75 15.82 12.53
N ARG A 102 -15.08 15.81 12.31
CA ARG A 102 -15.90 17.03 12.31
C ARG A 102 -15.74 17.76 13.63
N THR A 103 -14.97 18.85 13.67
CA THR A 103 -14.99 19.78 14.79
C THR A 103 -16.23 20.65 14.68
N ALA A 104 -17.33 20.19 15.26
CA ALA A 104 -18.45 21.08 15.58
C ALA A 104 -18.06 21.89 16.81
N THR A 105 -17.50 23.10 16.63
CA THR A 105 -17.68 24.30 17.49
C THR A 105 -16.62 25.36 17.20
N GLY A 106 -17.07 26.60 17.00
CA GLY A 106 -16.29 27.80 17.34
C GLY A 106 -15.47 28.43 16.21
N THR A 107 -16.09 29.39 15.52
CA THR A 107 -15.50 30.62 14.93
C THR A 107 -14.04 30.60 14.45
N ASN A 108 -13.89 30.77 13.13
CA ASN A 108 -12.72 31.30 12.40
C ASN A 108 -11.54 30.37 12.14
N GLN A 109 -11.80 29.30 11.38
CA GLN A 109 -11.03 28.82 10.21
C GLN A 109 -11.55 27.41 9.87
N THR A 110 -12.39 27.30 8.84
CA THR A 110 -12.77 25.97 8.31
C THR A 110 -11.54 25.36 7.66
N LEU A 111 -10.79 24.53 8.40
CA LEU A 111 -10.00 23.47 7.76
C LEU A 111 -11.00 22.64 6.96
N GLU A 112 -10.82 22.56 5.63
CA GLU A 112 -11.65 21.70 4.79
C GLU A 112 -11.64 20.28 5.38
N GLU A 113 -12.82 19.66 5.48
CA GLU A 113 -12.97 18.32 6.02
C GLU A 113 -12.18 17.34 5.16
N ILE A 114 -11.03 16.89 5.65
CA ILE A 114 -10.21 15.87 4.96
C ILE A 114 -10.84 14.51 5.26
N ASN A 115 -11.50 13.94 4.25
CA ASN A 115 -11.91 12.55 4.26
C ASN A 115 -11.32 11.82 3.05
N LEU A 116 -10.16 11.20 3.27
CA LEU A 116 -9.45 10.40 2.28
C LEU A 116 -9.35 8.92 2.70
N GLU A 117 -10.19 8.50 3.65
CA GLU A 117 -10.20 7.11 4.16
C GLU A 117 -10.46 6.09 3.04
N GLN A 118 -11.24 6.49 2.03
CA GLN A 118 -11.50 5.66 0.86
C GLN A 118 -10.22 5.23 0.14
N HIS A 119 -9.11 5.95 0.32
CA HIS A 119 -7.81 5.61 -0.27
C HIS A 119 -6.95 4.71 0.62
N LEU A 120 -7.40 4.30 1.80
CA LEU A 120 -6.65 3.39 2.67
C LEU A 120 -7.09 1.94 2.48
N MET A 121 -6.12 1.02 2.50
CA MET A 121 -6.40 -0.40 2.65
C MET A 121 -6.94 -0.65 4.07
N ALA A 122 -8.15 -1.21 4.16
CA ALA A 122 -8.71 -1.61 5.44
C ALA A 122 -7.88 -2.79 5.99
N HIS A 123 -7.15 -2.56 7.09
CA HIS A 123 -6.35 -3.60 7.75
C HIS A 123 -7.24 -4.39 8.71
N LEU A 124 -7.81 -5.50 8.25
CA LEU A 124 -8.65 -6.35 9.08
C LEU A 124 -7.82 -7.51 9.66
N PRO A 125 -7.52 -7.52 10.97
CA PRO A 125 -6.74 -8.59 11.58
C PRO A 125 -7.49 -9.91 11.52
N VAL A 126 -6.76 -10.99 11.23
CA VAL A 126 -7.29 -12.36 11.27
C VAL A 126 -6.36 -13.27 12.04
N VAL A 127 -6.92 -14.05 12.97
CA VAL A 127 -6.21 -15.07 13.72
C VAL A 127 -6.06 -16.33 12.86
N LEU A 128 -4.85 -16.83 12.73
CA LEU A 128 -4.45 -18.01 11.96
C LEU A 128 -3.95 -19.11 12.93
N PHE A 129 -4.53 -20.30 12.84
CA PHE A 129 -4.13 -21.45 13.65
C PHE A 129 -3.06 -22.31 12.95
N ASP A 130 -2.37 -23.15 13.73
CA ASP A 130 -1.23 -23.99 13.29
C ASP A 130 -1.51 -24.80 12.00
N GLU A 131 -2.70 -25.41 11.87
CA GLU A 131 -3.09 -26.15 10.67
C GLU A 131 -3.20 -25.25 9.43
N GLY A 132 -3.75 -24.04 9.61
CA GLY A 132 -3.86 -23.04 8.55
C GLY A 132 -2.50 -22.49 8.16
N MET A 133 -1.68 -22.14 9.16
CA MET A 133 -0.31 -21.66 8.95
C MET A 133 0.57 -22.72 8.26
N SER A 134 0.45 -23.98 8.64
CA SER A 134 1.16 -25.09 8.01
C SER A 134 0.77 -25.24 6.54
N ALA A 135 -0.52 -25.12 6.22
CA ALA A 135 -1.01 -25.17 4.85
C ALA A 135 -0.50 -23.99 4.00
N LEU A 136 -0.48 -22.78 4.55
CA LEU A 136 0.07 -21.59 3.89
C LEU A 136 1.59 -21.71 3.68
N LYS A 137 2.32 -22.28 4.64
CA LYS A 137 3.76 -22.56 4.53
C LYS A 137 4.08 -23.55 3.41
N THR A 138 3.22 -24.53 3.14
CA THR A 138 3.41 -25.43 1.98
C THR A 138 3.36 -24.66 0.66
N MET A 139 2.54 -23.62 0.56
CA MET A 139 2.46 -22.76 -0.63
C MET A 139 3.61 -21.75 -0.71
N VAL A 140 4.07 -21.24 0.44
CA VAL A 140 5.21 -20.31 0.55
C VAL A 140 6.16 -20.79 1.65
N PRO A 141 7.19 -21.59 1.30
CA PRO A 141 8.10 -22.21 2.27
C PRO A 141 8.89 -21.22 3.14
N ALA A 142 9.02 -19.97 2.69
CA ALA A 142 9.68 -18.89 3.42
C ALA A 142 8.93 -18.46 4.69
N ILE A 143 7.67 -18.88 4.89
CA ILE A 143 6.91 -18.60 6.10
C ILE A 143 7.46 -19.40 7.28
N GLN A 144 7.89 -18.69 8.32
CA GLN A 144 8.31 -19.26 9.59
C GLN A 144 7.12 -19.23 10.55
N SER A 145 6.44 -20.38 10.66
CA SER A 145 5.35 -20.58 11.62
C SER A 145 5.89 -20.71 13.05
N LEU A 146 5.26 -20.04 14.01
CA LEU A 146 5.55 -20.23 15.44
C LEU A 146 4.72 -21.42 15.94
N SER A 147 5.37 -22.47 16.43
CA SER A 147 4.65 -23.65 16.93
C SER A 147 3.98 -23.35 18.27
N GLY A 148 2.73 -23.80 18.44
CA GLY A 148 2.03 -23.73 19.73
C GLY A 148 1.46 -22.35 20.09
N ALA A 149 1.41 -21.42 19.14
CA ALA A 149 0.81 -20.11 19.33
C ALA A 149 0.06 -19.65 18.08
N ALA A 150 -1.17 -19.15 18.26
CA ALA A 150 -1.92 -18.53 17.17
C ALA A 150 -1.15 -17.33 16.60
N GLN A 151 -1.11 -17.25 15.26
CA GLN A 151 -0.45 -16.19 14.52
C GLN A 151 -1.50 -15.25 13.93
N PHE A 152 -1.11 -14.05 13.49
CA PHE A 152 -2.05 -13.15 12.83
C PHE A 152 -1.65 -12.92 11.37
N GLY A 153 -2.67 -12.90 10.52
CA GLY A 153 -2.63 -12.32 9.19
C GLY A 153 -3.44 -11.02 9.14
N ILE A 154 -3.43 -10.40 7.97
CA ILE A 154 -4.21 -9.18 7.70
C ILE A 154 -4.98 -9.43 6.42
N LEU A 155 -6.31 -9.32 6.47
CA LEU A 155 -7.13 -9.23 5.27
C LEU A 155 -7.06 -7.80 4.74
N LEU A 156 -6.74 -7.66 3.46
CA LEU A 156 -6.69 -6.41 2.73
C LEU A 156 -7.63 -6.50 1.53
N PRO A 157 -8.21 -5.38 1.04
CA PRO A 157 -8.91 -5.37 -0.24
C PRO A 157 -8.07 -5.98 -1.36
N ASP A 158 -8.68 -6.84 -2.17
CA ASP A 158 -8.05 -7.29 -3.42
C ASP A 158 -8.12 -6.17 -4.45
N MET A 159 -6.97 -5.78 -4.97
CA MET A 159 -6.83 -4.75 -6.00
C MET A 159 -6.31 -5.36 -7.30
N SER A 160 -6.38 -6.68 -7.48
CA SER A 160 -5.85 -7.36 -8.66
C SER A 160 -6.64 -6.99 -9.92
N THR A 161 -5.97 -7.07 -11.07
CA THR A 161 -6.61 -6.95 -12.38
C THR A 161 -7.63 -8.07 -12.59
N GLU A 162 -8.86 -7.69 -12.95
CA GLU A 162 -9.93 -8.61 -13.33
C GLU A 162 -10.22 -8.55 -14.83
N SER A 163 -10.12 -9.70 -15.51
CA SER A 163 -10.28 -9.81 -16.96
C SER A 163 -11.61 -9.23 -17.45
N GLY A 164 -11.53 -8.30 -18.40
CA GLY A 164 -12.67 -7.61 -18.99
C GLY A 164 -13.36 -6.59 -18.08
N GLN A 165 -12.97 -6.48 -16.80
CA GLN A 165 -13.60 -5.56 -15.85
C GLN A 165 -12.72 -4.35 -15.53
N ASN A 166 -11.44 -4.57 -15.24
CA ASN A 166 -10.53 -3.50 -14.84
C ASN A 166 -9.08 -3.81 -15.19
N ILE A 167 -8.23 -2.79 -15.11
CA ILE A 167 -6.77 -2.93 -15.13
C ILE A 167 -6.21 -2.24 -13.89
N THR A 168 -5.39 -2.96 -13.13
CA THR A 168 -4.70 -2.40 -11.98
C THR A 168 -3.22 -2.21 -12.26
N PHE A 169 -2.68 -1.06 -11.88
CA PHE A 169 -1.24 -0.84 -11.77
C PHE A 169 -0.85 -0.33 -10.38
N GLU A 170 0.40 -0.57 -10.00
CA GLU A 170 1.01 -0.06 -8.76
C GLU A 170 1.92 1.12 -9.10
N ILE A 171 1.81 2.22 -8.35
CA ILE A 171 2.82 3.28 -8.31
C ILE A 171 3.34 3.46 -6.88
N LYS A 172 4.63 3.70 -6.74
CA LYS A 172 5.20 4.19 -5.47
C LYS A 172 5.35 5.71 -5.57
N PRO A 173 4.54 6.51 -4.85
CA PRO A 173 4.58 7.98 -4.98
C PRO A 173 5.94 8.57 -4.58
N LYS A 174 6.66 7.89 -3.67
CA LYS A 174 7.96 8.31 -3.16
C LYS A 174 7.91 9.70 -2.50
N TRP A 175 8.95 10.50 -2.70
CA TRP A 175 9.14 11.82 -2.09
C TRP A 175 8.43 12.88 -2.94
N LEU A 176 7.22 13.23 -2.54
CA LEU A 176 6.36 14.19 -3.24
C LEU A 176 6.73 15.66 -2.92
N ALA A 177 7.50 15.86 -1.85
CA ALA A 177 8.24 17.09 -1.57
C ALA A 177 9.74 16.85 -1.73
N GLN A 178 10.50 17.88 -2.11
CA GLN A 178 11.95 17.79 -2.20
C GLN A 178 12.54 17.50 -0.81
N SER A 179 13.68 16.79 -0.77
CA SER A 179 14.41 16.60 0.49
C SER A 179 14.80 17.96 1.08
N PRO A 180 14.54 18.23 2.37
CA PRO A 180 15.00 19.46 3.01
C PRO A 180 16.54 19.61 3.00
N ALA A 181 17.26 18.50 2.84
CA ALA A 181 18.72 18.48 2.75
C ALA A 181 19.25 18.57 1.30
N ALA A 182 18.37 18.63 0.28
CA ALA A 182 18.81 18.79 -1.09
C ALA A 182 19.54 20.14 -1.27
N PRO A 183 20.66 20.18 -2.01
CA PRO A 183 21.40 21.42 -2.20
C PRO A 183 20.58 22.44 -3.03
N PRO A 184 20.83 23.75 -2.88
CA PRO A 184 20.05 24.79 -3.57
C PRO A 184 20.07 24.72 -5.10
N ASP A 185 21.13 24.14 -5.68
CA ASP A 185 21.32 23.93 -7.12
C ASP A 185 20.85 22.55 -7.60
N ALA A 186 20.11 21.79 -6.75
CA ALA A 186 19.60 20.48 -7.10
C ALA A 186 18.72 20.51 -8.36
N ILE A 187 19.14 19.77 -9.40
CA ILE A 187 18.35 19.56 -10.64
C ILE A 187 17.51 18.28 -10.57
N ARG A 188 17.77 17.40 -9.60
CA ARG A 188 17.03 16.15 -9.38
C ARG A 188 16.24 16.20 -8.06
N CYS A 189 15.07 15.56 -8.04
CA CYS A 189 14.45 15.21 -6.77
C CYS A 189 15.23 14.07 -6.10
N ARG A 190 15.10 13.92 -4.77
CA ARG A 190 15.74 12.80 -4.02
C ARG A 190 15.54 11.44 -4.67
N THR A 191 14.32 11.15 -5.13
CA THR A 191 14.01 9.85 -5.75
C THR A 191 14.78 9.67 -7.06
N CYS A 192 14.86 10.70 -7.90
CA CYS A 192 15.66 10.67 -9.11
C CYS A 192 17.14 10.49 -8.78
N ALA A 193 17.69 11.28 -7.84
CA ALA A 193 19.08 11.17 -7.39
C ALA A 193 19.41 9.73 -6.96
N LEU A 194 18.54 9.09 -6.17
CA LEU A 194 18.70 7.71 -5.72
C LEU A 194 18.60 6.67 -6.84
N GLN A 195 17.79 6.91 -7.87
CA GLN A 195 17.72 5.99 -9.02
C GLN A 195 19.02 6.05 -9.82
N PHE A 196 19.54 7.25 -10.06
CA PHE A 196 20.81 7.44 -10.77
C PHE A 196 22.00 6.85 -9.98
N SER A 197 22.05 7.06 -8.66
CA SER A 197 23.14 6.53 -7.83
C SER A 197 23.24 5.00 -7.83
N ARG A 198 22.13 4.32 -8.11
CA ARG A 198 22.08 2.85 -8.20
C ARG A 198 22.48 2.30 -9.57
N GLY A 199 22.67 3.15 -10.59
CA GLY A 199 23.01 2.73 -11.95
C GLY A 199 21.97 1.87 -12.65
N LYS A 200 20.72 1.81 -12.16
CA LYS A 200 19.67 0.90 -12.66
C LYS A 200 18.88 1.43 -13.86
N GLY A 201 19.31 2.56 -14.45
CA GLY A 201 18.53 3.27 -15.46
C GLY A 201 17.19 3.78 -14.91
N ILE A 202 16.41 4.45 -15.77
CA ILE A 202 15.06 4.90 -15.43
C ILE A 202 14.06 3.91 -16.03
N PRO A 203 13.21 3.27 -15.20
CA PRO A 203 12.13 2.42 -15.72
C PRO A 203 11.23 3.19 -16.71
N VAL A 204 10.72 2.50 -17.73
CA VAL A 204 9.88 3.13 -18.76
C VAL A 204 8.58 3.71 -18.20
N ASP A 205 8.08 3.14 -17.11
CA ASP A 205 6.89 3.51 -16.35
C ASP A 205 7.24 4.37 -15.11
N TYR A 206 8.41 5.00 -15.09
CA TYR A 206 8.79 5.94 -14.04
C TYR A 206 8.27 7.36 -14.31
N ILE A 207 7.81 8.02 -13.26
CA ILE A 207 7.52 9.45 -13.24
C ILE A 207 8.23 10.11 -12.06
N CYS A 208 8.80 11.31 -12.28
CA CYS A 208 9.39 12.10 -11.21
C CYS A 208 8.30 12.47 -10.17
N PRO A 209 8.46 12.12 -8.89
CA PRO A 209 7.48 12.45 -7.85
C PRO A 209 7.09 13.92 -7.79
N LEU A 210 8.06 14.85 -7.92
CA LEU A 210 7.76 16.29 -7.85
C LEU A 210 6.91 16.78 -9.02
N ARG A 211 7.03 16.15 -10.20
CA ARG A 211 6.16 16.46 -11.35
C ARG A 211 4.77 15.88 -11.17
N LEU A 212 4.68 14.67 -10.60
CA LEU A 212 3.40 14.02 -10.32
C LEU A 212 2.57 14.80 -9.27
N SER A 213 3.21 15.47 -8.32
CA SER A 213 2.56 16.26 -7.26
C SER A 213 2.88 17.76 -7.32
N ASN A 214 3.00 18.31 -8.54
CA ASN A 214 3.14 19.75 -8.71
C ASN A 214 1.84 20.46 -8.26
N GLU A 215 1.96 21.50 -7.43
CA GLU A 215 0.83 22.19 -6.79
C GLU A 215 0.15 23.17 -7.72
N ASP A 216 0.91 23.80 -8.60
CA ASP A 216 0.36 24.66 -9.64
C ASP A 216 -0.60 23.84 -10.54
N PRO A 217 -1.61 24.49 -11.17
CA PRO A 217 -2.39 23.85 -12.22
C PRO A 217 -1.42 23.17 -13.19
N ALA A 218 -1.61 21.88 -13.43
CA ALA A 218 -0.63 21.08 -14.15
C ALA A 218 -0.34 21.76 -15.50
N ALA A 219 0.87 22.31 -15.64
CA ALA A 219 1.30 22.92 -16.88
C ALA A 219 1.20 21.87 -18.00
N ASP A 220 1.00 22.30 -19.24
CA ASP A 220 0.87 21.38 -20.38
C ASP A 220 2.02 20.36 -20.45
N ALA A 221 3.22 20.77 -20.01
CA ALA A 221 4.37 19.91 -19.87
C ALA A 221 4.16 18.78 -18.83
N ASP A 222 3.66 19.07 -17.63
CA ASP A 222 3.43 18.05 -16.59
C ASP A 222 2.33 17.07 -17.01
N VAL A 223 1.25 17.57 -17.62
CA VAL A 223 0.17 16.73 -18.18
C VAL A 223 0.72 15.78 -19.24
N ALA A 224 1.60 16.26 -20.14
CA ALA A 224 2.25 15.42 -21.14
C ALA A 224 3.13 14.32 -20.52
N HIS A 225 3.86 14.62 -19.43
CA HIS A 225 4.65 13.61 -18.72
C HIS A 225 3.76 12.58 -18.00
N ILE A 226 2.69 13.03 -17.34
CA ILE A 226 1.71 12.14 -16.69
C ILE A 226 1.04 11.23 -17.73
N ARG A 227 0.66 11.78 -18.89
CA ARG A 227 0.09 11.00 -20.00
C ARG A 227 1.05 9.92 -20.47
N ARG A 228 2.30 10.30 -20.79
CA ARG A 228 3.33 9.33 -21.21
C ARG A 228 3.56 8.25 -20.17
N TRP A 229 3.63 8.62 -18.91
CA TRP A 229 3.76 7.68 -17.80
C TRP A 229 2.55 6.72 -17.72
N ALA A 230 1.32 7.24 -17.76
CA ALA A 230 0.10 6.46 -17.71
C ALA A 230 -0.01 5.47 -18.89
N THR A 231 0.32 5.91 -20.12
CA THR A 231 0.40 5.05 -21.30
C THR A 231 1.38 3.90 -21.07
N ASN A 232 2.57 4.17 -20.52
CA ASN A 232 3.58 3.16 -20.28
C ASN A 232 3.16 2.19 -19.16
N ALA A 233 2.62 2.69 -18.05
CA ALA A 233 2.16 1.88 -16.92
C ALA A 233 1.06 0.91 -17.35
N LEU A 234 0.03 1.39 -18.04
CA LEU A 234 -1.06 0.54 -18.56
C LEU A 234 -0.56 -0.44 -19.63
N SER A 235 0.31 0.01 -20.55
CA SER A 235 0.89 -0.87 -21.57
C SER A 235 1.74 -1.99 -20.98
N VAL A 236 2.48 -1.73 -19.89
CA VAL A 236 3.22 -2.77 -19.18
C VAL A 236 2.24 -3.79 -18.62
N GLN A 237 1.18 -3.35 -17.93
CA GLN A 237 0.18 -4.27 -17.38
C GLN A 237 -0.46 -5.15 -18.45
N LEU A 238 -0.89 -4.57 -19.58
CA LEU A 238 -1.46 -5.31 -20.71
C LEU A 238 -0.51 -6.35 -21.31
N ARG A 239 0.81 -6.15 -21.21
CA ARG A 239 1.80 -7.11 -21.72
C ARG A 239 2.15 -8.19 -20.70
N THR A 240 2.23 -7.83 -19.42
CA THR A 240 2.80 -8.71 -18.39
C THR A 240 1.76 -9.47 -17.58
N ASN A 241 0.52 -8.98 -17.53
CA ASN A 241 -0.56 -9.60 -16.78
C ASN A 241 -1.54 -10.29 -17.74
N THR A 242 -1.64 -11.61 -17.67
CA THR A 242 -2.50 -12.41 -18.56
C THR A 242 -3.99 -12.07 -18.43
N ASN A 243 -4.41 -11.52 -17.28
CA ASN A 243 -5.77 -11.06 -17.04
C ASN A 243 -6.01 -9.62 -17.53
N ALA A 244 -4.95 -8.86 -17.87
CA ALA A 244 -5.10 -7.51 -18.39
C ALA A 244 -5.40 -7.58 -19.89
N GLN A 245 -6.67 -7.72 -20.22
CA GLN A 245 -7.16 -7.72 -21.59
C GLN A 245 -8.18 -6.60 -21.76
N LEU A 246 -7.99 -5.81 -22.82
CA LEU A 246 -8.99 -4.83 -23.23
C LEU A 246 -10.03 -5.49 -24.14
N PRO A 247 -11.33 -5.27 -23.91
CA PRO A 247 -12.36 -5.53 -24.90
C PRO A 247 -12.03 -4.83 -26.22
N GLN A 248 -12.46 -5.41 -27.33
CA GLN A 248 -12.11 -4.98 -28.67
C GLN A 248 -12.53 -3.52 -28.96
N GLU A 249 -13.60 -3.07 -28.30
CA GLU A 249 -14.19 -1.75 -28.42
C GLU A 249 -13.51 -0.66 -27.58
N ILE A 250 -12.64 -1.03 -26.64
CA ILE A 250 -11.99 -0.06 -25.73
C ILE A 250 -10.56 0.24 -26.17
N ALA A 251 -10.31 1.49 -26.56
CA ALA A 251 -8.98 1.98 -26.87
C ALA A 251 -8.18 2.26 -25.58
N LEU A 252 -6.89 1.91 -25.58
CA LEU A 252 -5.97 2.21 -24.48
C LEU A 252 -5.97 3.70 -24.11
N ASP A 253 -6.04 4.59 -25.11
CA ASP A 253 -6.02 6.04 -24.90
C ASP A 253 -7.20 6.52 -24.04
N THR A 254 -8.36 5.86 -24.10
CA THR A 254 -9.50 6.17 -23.25
C THR A 254 -9.19 5.90 -21.77
N LEU A 255 -8.49 4.80 -21.45
CA LEU A 255 -8.05 4.54 -20.08
C LEU A 255 -6.94 5.52 -19.66
N VAL A 256 -6.03 5.87 -20.57
CA VAL A 256 -4.97 6.86 -20.32
C VAL A 256 -5.59 8.21 -19.97
N ASP A 257 -6.60 8.68 -20.70
CA ASP A 257 -7.30 9.94 -20.42
C ASP A 257 -7.92 9.97 -19.03
N ARG A 258 -8.51 8.84 -18.60
CA ARG A 258 -9.07 8.69 -17.25
C ARG A 258 -7.99 8.76 -16.18
N VAL A 259 -6.87 8.06 -16.38
CA VAL A 259 -5.72 8.10 -15.44
C VAL A 259 -5.11 9.51 -15.38
N VAL A 260 -4.96 10.18 -16.52
CA VAL A 260 -4.47 11.57 -16.56
C VAL A 260 -5.41 12.47 -15.75
N THR A 261 -6.71 12.44 -16.04
CA THR A 261 -7.73 13.23 -15.31
C THR A 261 -7.67 12.94 -13.81
N TYR A 262 -7.57 11.67 -13.42
CA TYR A 262 -7.49 11.25 -12.03
C TYR A 262 -6.31 11.89 -11.26
N PHE A 263 -5.14 11.99 -11.90
CA PHE A 263 -3.93 12.54 -11.29
C PHE A 263 -3.75 14.05 -11.48
N THR A 264 -4.45 14.68 -12.43
CA THR A 264 -4.32 16.12 -12.71
C THR A 264 -5.45 16.96 -12.14
N THR A 265 -6.67 16.42 -11.99
CA THR A 265 -7.83 17.17 -11.48
C THR A 265 -8.73 16.37 -10.53
N GLY A 266 -8.63 15.03 -10.55
CA GLY A 266 -9.47 14.15 -9.74
C GLY A 266 -8.91 13.77 -8.37
N ASP A 267 -9.44 12.68 -7.81
CA ASP A 267 -9.15 12.19 -6.45
C ASP A 267 -7.68 11.81 -6.25
N GLY A 268 -7.02 11.29 -7.28
CA GLY A 268 -5.59 11.00 -7.25
C GLY A 268 -4.76 12.23 -6.96
N ARG A 269 -5.09 13.38 -7.57
CA ARG A 269 -4.42 14.65 -7.27
C ARG A 269 -4.62 15.05 -5.81
N ARG A 270 -5.86 15.01 -5.33
CA ARG A 270 -6.20 15.37 -3.94
C ARG A 270 -5.41 14.51 -2.94
N LEU A 271 -5.35 13.20 -3.18
CA LEU A 271 -4.57 12.27 -2.36
C LEU A 271 -3.06 12.59 -2.37
N LEU A 272 -2.48 12.83 -3.55
CA LEU A 272 -1.04 13.11 -3.68
C LEU A 272 -0.64 14.44 -3.04
N LEU A 273 -1.45 15.49 -3.20
CA LEU A 273 -1.20 16.77 -2.54
C LEU A 273 -1.32 16.67 -1.02
N HIS A 274 -2.28 15.88 -0.53
CA HIS A 274 -2.38 15.58 0.90
C HIS A 274 -1.15 14.82 1.42
N LEU A 275 -0.72 13.77 0.72
CA LEU A 275 0.50 13.02 1.06
C LEU A 275 1.73 13.94 1.06
N LYS A 276 1.87 14.82 0.06
CA LYS A 276 2.96 15.80 -0.02
C LYS A 276 2.98 16.71 1.21
N LYS A 277 1.82 17.26 1.59
CA LYS A 277 1.67 18.11 2.78
C LYS A 277 2.04 17.37 4.07
N LEU A 278 1.61 16.11 4.22
CA LEU A 278 1.99 15.27 5.36
C LEU A 278 3.50 15.02 5.38
N GLN A 279 4.09 14.64 4.25
CA GLN A 279 5.53 14.37 4.13
C GLN A 279 6.39 15.59 4.48
N ALA A 280 5.94 16.80 4.11
CA ALA A 280 6.64 18.05 4.41
C ALA A 280 6.43 18.49 5.87
N THR A 281 5.23 18.32 6.42
CA THR A 281 4.91 18.70 7.81
C THR A 281 5.61 17.79 8.82
N LEU A 282 5.56 16.47 8.61
CA LEU A 282 6.15 15.47 9.50
C LEU A 282 7.69 15.46 9.45
N ASP A 283 8.28 16.00 8.37
CA ASP A 283 9.72 16.09 8.21
C ASP A 283 10.14 17.33 7.44
N SER A 284 10.06 18.47 8.13
CA SER A 284 10.39 19.79 7.61
C SER A 284 11.89 20.09 7.56
N GLU A 285 12.68 19.45 8.42
CA GLU A 285 14.12 19.73 8.56
C GLU A 285 15.01 18.69 7.85
N GLY A 286 14.48 17.52 7.53
CA GLY A 286 15.21 16.44 6.87
C GLY A 286 16.20 15.73 7.79
N ILE A 287 16.52 14.48 7.46
CA ILE A 287 17.26 13.55 8.34
C ILE A 287 18.61 14.10 8.84
N LEU A 288 19.38 14.82 8.01
CA LEU A 288 20.72 15.28 8.38
C LEU A 288 20.69 16.35 9.46
N GLN A 289 19.75 17.29 9.36
CA GLN A 289 19.60 18.35 10.36
C GLN A 289 19.23 17.76 11.73
N ARG A 290 18.50 16.64 11.75
CA ARG A 290 18.12 15.93 12.99
C ARG A 290 19.30 15.35 13.75
N TYR A 291 20.37 14.98 13.05
CA TYR A 291 21.62 14.55 13.68
C TYR A 291 22.51 15.73 14.07
N ALA A 292 22.54 16.78 13.25
CA ALA A 292 23.32 17.98 13.55
C ALA A 292 22.80 18.73 14.79
N ARG A 293 21.49 18.67 15.04
CA ARG A 293 20.82 19.26 16.20
C ARG A 293 19.82 18.27 16.80
N PRO A 294 20.29 17.28 17.57
CA PRO A 294 19.42 16.29 18.19
C PRO A 294 18.50 16.97 19.20
N ARG A 295 17.24 16.53 19.21
CA ARG A 295 16.23 16.92 20.19
C ARG A 295 15.70 15.66 20.84
N ASP A 296 15.58 15.67 22.16
CA ASP A 296 14.93 14.60 22.94
C ASP A 296 13.40 14.69 22.89
N ASP A 297 12.83 15.37 21.88
CA ASP A 297 11.39 15.46 21.73
C ASP A 297 10.86 14.19 21.04
N PHE A 298 9.92 13.52 21.70
CA PHE A 298 9.36 12.24 21.25
C PHE A 298 8.79 12.33 19.83
N ASN A 299 8.17 13.47 19.51
CA ASN A 299 7.55 13.73 18.22
C ASN A 299 8.59 13.81 17.10
N PHE A 300 9.82 14.23 17.37
CA PHE A 300 10.87 14.38 16.36
C PHE A 300 11.14 13.06 15.67
N VAL A 301 11.55 12.04 16.42
CA VAL A 301 11.85 10.72 15.84
C VAL A 301 10.59 10.05 15.30
N TYR A 302 9.47 10.24 16.00
CA TYR A 302 8.20 9.64 15.64
C TYR A 302 7.65 10.17 14.29
N ASP A 303 7.63 11.49 14.10
CA ASP A 303 7.13 12.14 12.88
C ASP A 303 8.00 11.81 11.67
N LEU A 304 9.32 11.74 11.84
CA LEU A 304 10.22 11.28 10.79
C LEU A 304 9.84 9.86 10.33
N ARG A 305 9.57 8.95 11.27
CA ARG A 305 9.19 7.57 10.95
C ARG A 305 7.87 7.52 10.19
N LEU A 306 6.89 8.36 10.56
CA LEU A 306 5.64 8.51 9.81
C LEU A 306 5.90 9.07 8.40
N ALA A 307 6.70 10.12 8.27
CA ALA A 307 7.09 10.66 6.96
C ALA A 307 7.73 9.58 6.09
N MET A 308 8.63 8.78 6.66
CA MET A 308 9.29 7.67 5.97
C MET A 308 8.35 6.50 5.65
N THR A 309 7.32 6.24 6.46
CA THR A 309 6.21 5.33 6.08
C THR A 309 5.49 5.86 4.85
N LEU A 310 5.08 7.12 4.84
CA LEU A 310 4.36 7.74 3.71
C LEU A 310 5.20 7.84 2.43
N ARG A 311 6.52 7.99 2.54
CA ARG A 311 7.44 8.03 1.39
C ARG A 311 7.72 6.64 0.79
N ASP A 312 7.50 5.57 1.54
CA ASP A 312 7.78 4.20 1.10
C ASP A 312 6.52 3.39 0.76
N CYS A 313 5.33 3.99 0.89
CA CYS A 313 4.07 3.34 0.55
C CYS A 313 3.94 3.03 -0.95
N SER A 314 2.99 2.17 -1.26
CA SER A 314 2.53 1.85 -2.61
C SER A 314 1.10 2.34 -2.79
N LEU A 315 0.75 2.79 -3.98
CA LEU A 315 -0.61 3.16 -4.38
C LEU A 315 -1.04 2.21 -5.50
N PHE A 316 -2.02 1.36 -5.21
CA PHE A 316 -2.71 0.55 -6.21
C PHE A 316 -3.82 1.38 -6.83
N VAL A 317 -3.89 1.40 -8.16
CA VAL A 317 -4.88 2.14 -8.93
C VAL A 317 -5.63 1.16 -9.83
N VAL A 318 -6.91 0.97 -9.56
CA VAL A 318 -7.82 0.13 -10.35
C VAL A 318 -8.55 1.04 -11.33
N VAL A 319 -8.31 0.81 -12.62
CA VAL A 319 -8.97 1.53 -13.71
C VAL A 319 -10.04 0.62 -14.31
N PRO A 320 -11.34 0.88 -14.06
CA PRO A 320 -12.40 0.13 -14.70
C PRO A 320 -12.30 0.23 -16.22
N VAL A 321 -12.55 -0.86 -16.94
CA VAL A 321 -12.55 -0.87 -18.41
C VAL A 321 -13.77 -0.15 -18.97
N HIS A 322 -14.92 -0.32 -18.31
CA HIS A 322 -16.18 0.34 -18.63
C HIS A 322 -16.45 1.53 -17.68
N ASP A 323 -17.70 2.00 -17.68
CA ASP A 323 -18.17 3.08 -16.82
C ASP A 323 -17.92 2.76 -15.34
N GLY A 324 -17.41 3.75 -14.60
CA GLY A 324 -17.08 3.65 -13.19
C GLY A 324 -15.93 4.58 -12.80
N ASP A 325 -15.79 4.84 -11.51
CA ASP A 325 -14.73 5.69 -11.00
C ASP A 325 -13.45 4.87 -10.74
N ILE A 326 -12.30 5.52 -10.95
CA ILE A 326 -11.01 4.93 -10.58
C ILE A 326 -10.97 4.77 -9.06
N THR A 327 -10.73 3.55 -8.60
CA THR A 327 -10.49 3.26 -7.19
C THR A 327 -9.00 3.20 -6.93
N SER A 328 -8.53 3.81 -5.84
CA SER A 328 -7.14 3.67 -5.43
C SER A 328 -6.99 3.37 -3.95
N LYS A 329 -5.94 2.63 -3.60
CA LYS A 329 -5.66 2.20 -2.23
C LYS A 329 -4.16 2.25 -1.93
N LEU A 330 -3.80 2.92 -0.84
CA LEU A 330 -2.47 2.95 -0.26
C LEU A 330 -2.20 1.67 0.52
N ALA A 331 -1.11 1.01 0.16
CA ALA A 331 -0.57 -0.19 0.77
C ALA A 331 0.85 0.07 1.30
N ASP A 332 1.44 -0.94 1.95
CA ASP A 332 2.78 -0.87 2.55
C ASP A 332 2.96 0.29 3.56
N LEU A 333 1.88 0.61 4.28
CA LEU A 333 1.82 1.64 5.33
C LEU A 333 2.29 1.12 6.70
N ASP A 334 3.18 0.13 6.73
CA ASP A 334 3.77 -0.37 7.97
C ASP A 334 4.61 0.75 8.62
N PHE A 335 4.36 1.02 9.90
CA PHE A 335 5.10 2.06 10.61
C PHE A 335 6.60 1.73 10.65
N LYS A 336 7.45 2.61 10.12
CA LYS A 336 8.88 2.29 9.97
C LYS A 336 9.55 2.17 11.35
N SER A 337 10.48 1.22 11.50
CA SER A 337 11.29 1.07 12.72
C SER A 337 12.30 2.22 12.87
N ALA A 338 12.57 2.63 14.11
CA ALA A 338 13.62 3.59 14.44
C ALA A 338 15.04 3.05 14.14
N GLU A 339 15.22 1.73 14.04
CA GLU A 339 16.50 1.12 13.66
C GLU A 339 16.96 1.51 12.24
N LYS A 340 16.07 2.05 11.40
CA LYS A 340 16.37 2.47 10.04
C LYS A 340 16.87 3.92 9.93
N ILE A 341 16.96 4.66 11.03
CA ILE A 341 17.29 6.08 11.00
C ILE A 341 18.72 6.30 10.49
N ASP A 342 19.70 5.53 10.98
CA ASP A 342 21.08 5.59 10.49
C ASP A 342 21.16 5.24 8.99
N ASP A 343 20.45 4.18 8.56
CA ASP A 343 20.33 3.81 7.14
C ASP A 343 19.76 4.92 6.25
N TRP A 344 18.91 5.79 6.79
CA TRP A 344 18.33 6.92 6.06
C TRP A 344 19.28 8.11 6.01
N ARG A 345 19.98 8.39 7.11
CA ARG A 345 21.03 9.41 7.18
C ARG A 345 22.12 9.10 6.17
N ASP A 346 22.69 7.89 6.23
CA ASP A 346 23.82 7.51 5.40
C ASP A 346 23.47 7.60 3.91
N LYS A 347 22.26 7.15 3.54
CA LYS A 347 21.76 7.32 2.17
C LYS A 347 21.66 8.78 1.77
N GLU A 348 21.14 9.65 2.63
CA GLU A 348 21.00 11.08 2.30
C GLU A 348 22.37 11.75 2.16
N THR A 349 23.29 11.46 3.07
CA THR A 349 24.68 11.92 3.02
C THR A 349 25.35 11.50 1.71
N THR A 350 25.26 10.23 1.32
CA THR A 350 25.81 9.75 0.04
C THR A 350 25.22 10.49 -1.17
N LEU A 351 23.92 10.78 -1.18
CA LEU A 351 23.30 11.49 -2.30
C LEU A 351 23.84 12.91 -2.47
N ILE A 352 24.22 13.56 -1.37
CA ILE A 352 24.78 14.91 -1.36
C ILE A 352 26.27 14.87 -1.69
N ASP A 353 27.04 14.08 -0.94
CA ASP A 353 28.51 14.05 -1.02
C ASP A 353 29.01 13.58 -2.40
N GLU A 354 28.27 12.68 -3.05
CA GLU A 354 28.58 12.19 -4.39
C GLU A 354 27.91 13.00 -5.51
N GLY A 355 27.24 14.11 -5.19
CA GLY A 355 26.68 15.05 -6.18
C GLY A 355 25.49 14.51 -6.98
N TRP A 356 24.76 13.51 -6.49
CA TRP A 356 23.65 12.90 -7.23
C TRP A 356 22.45 13.83 -7.44
N TYR A 357 22.34 14.90 -6.65
CA TYR A 357 21.32 15.94 -6.83
C TYR A 357 21.60 16.89 -8.01
N THR A 358 22.86 17.06 -8.39
CA THR A 358 23.35 18.11 -9.32
C THR A 358 23.76 17.59 -10.69
#